data_AF-A0A2I0P187-F1
#
_entry.id   AF-A0A2I0P187-F1
#
_cell.length_a   1.000
_cell.length_b   1.000
_cell.length_c   1.000
_cell.angle_alpha   90.00
_cell.angle_beta   90.00
_cell.angle_gamma   90.00
#
_symmetry.space_group_name_H-M   'P 1'
#
loop_
_entity.id
_entity.type
_entity.pdbx_description
1 polymer ?
#
loop_
_entity_poly.entity_id
_entity_poly.type
_entity_poly.pdbx_seq_one_letter_code
_entity_poly.pdbx_strand_id
1 'polypeptide(L)' 'MPNLNIIIIGPEDFGKEIGKKGTSTDITFYNLKKGDATLTLIEPSRYPEKLSSL' A
#
# COMPACT_ATOMS: atom_id res chain seq x y z
N MET A 1 -13.82 -3.59 14.01
CA MET A 1 -12.39 -3.52 13.60
C MET A 1 -12.22 -2.25 12.78
N PRO A 2 -11.53 -1.22 13.29
CA PRO A 2 -11.23 -0.03 12.51
C PRO A 2 -10.26 -0.37 11.36
N ASN A 3 -10.51 0.23 10.20
CA ASN A 3 -9.65 0.10 9.03
C ASN A 3 -8.94 1.43 8.79
N LEU A 4 -7.62 1.40 8.59
CA LEU A 4 -6.81 2.55 8.27
C LEU A 4 -6.11 2.32 6.93
N ASN A 5 -6.42 3.16 5.95
CA ASN A 5 -5.76 3.16 4.64
C ASN A 5 -4.68 4.24 4.61
N ILE A 6 -3.48 3.89 4.16
CA ILE A 6 -2.31 4.77 4.12
C ILE A 6 -1.73 4.73 2.71
N ILE A 7 -1.53 5.89 2.09
CA ILE A 7 -0.82 5.96 0.81
C ILE A 7 0.66 6.19 1.09
N ILE A 8 1.52 5.38 0.48
CA ILE A 8 2.97 5.57 0.50
C ILE A 8 3.39 6.09 -0.87
N ILE A 9 4.04 7.25 -0.89
CA ILE A 9 4.77 7.75 -2.06
C ILE A 9 6.23 7.85 -1.63
N GLY A 10 7.10 7.04 -2.23
CA GLY A 10 8.47 6.88 -1.81
C GLY A 10 9.20 5.84 -2.66
N PRO A 11 10.36 5.33 -2.20
CA PRO A 11 11.08 4.27 -2.89
C PRO A 11 10.22 3.02 -3.11
N GLU A 12 10.45 2.33 -4.23
CA GLU A 12 9.75 1.08 -4.55
C GLU A 12 9.93 0.06 -3.41
N ASP A 13 8.86 -0.70 -3.13
CA ASP A 13 8.85 -1.78 -2.15
C ASP A 13 9.01 -1.36 -0.67
N PHE A 14 9.03 -0.07 -0.32
CA PHE A 14 9.04 0.38 1.09
C PHE A 14 7.91 -0.25 1.91
N GLY A 15 6.72 -0.42 1.32
CA GLY A 15 5.62 -1.08 1.99
C GLY A 15 5.90 -2.53 2.45
N LYS A 16 6.85 -3.25 1.82
CA LYS A 16 7.26 -4.60 2.23
C LYS A 16 7.91 -4.64 3.61
N GLU A 17 8.57 -3.55 4.01
CA GLU A 17 9.22 -3.47 5.33
C GLU A 17 8.19 -3.35 6.47
N ILE A 18 6.96 -2.91 6.15
CA ILE A 18 5.92 -2.58 7.13
C ILE A 18 4.80 -3.63 7.15
N GLY A 19 4.44 -4.18 6.00
CA GLY A 19 3.27 -5.05 5.86
C GLY A 19 3.47 -6.21 4.89
N LYS A 20 2.53 -7.15 4.92
CA LYS A 20 2.53 -8.30 4.01
C LYS A 20 2.06 -7.87 2.62
N LYS A 21 2.91 -8.02 1.61
CA LYS A 21 2.56 -7.76 0.20
C LYS A 21 1.36 -8.61 -0.21
N GLY A 22 0.33 -7.95 -0.70
CA GLY A 22 -0.89 -8.54 -1.25
C GLY A 22 -0.92 -8.38 -2.76
N THR A 23 -2.06 -7.94 -3.30
CA THR A 23 -2.24 -7.67 -4.73
C THR A 23 -1.23 -6.61 -5.20
N SER A 24 -0.58 -6.89 -6.33
CA SER A 24 0.42 -6.01 -6.94
C SER A 24 0.14 -5.91 -8.44
N THR A 25 -0.40 -4.78 -8.86
CA THR A 25 -0.61 -4.42 -10.28
C THR A 25 -0.05 -3.01 -10.52
N ASP A 26 -0.84 -2.07 -11.06
CA ASP A 26 -0.47 -0.66 -11.12
C ASP A 26 -0.37 -0.02 -9.71
N ILE A 27 -1.07 -0.62 -8.74
CA ILE A 27 -1.03 -0.28 -7.32
C ILE A 27 -0.69 -1.57 -6.55
N THR A 28 0.21 -1.47 -5.59
CA THR A 28 0.55 -2.55 -4.66
C THR A 28 -0.07 -2.29 -3.29
N PHE A 29 -0.70 -3.32 -2.74
CA PHE A 29 -1.27 -3.28 -1.40
C PHE A 29 -0.40 -4.06 -0.42
N TYR A 30 -0.18 -3.49 0.76
CA TYR A 30 0.45 -4.17 1.88
C TYR A 30 -0.52 -4.19 3.06
N ASN A 31 -0.75 -5.36 3.64
CA ASN A 31 -1.71 -5.51 4.73
C ASN A 31 -0.98 -5.81 6.04
N LEU A 32 -1.39 -5.13 7.11
CA LEU A 32 -0.86 -5.30 8.46
C LEU A 32 -2.02 -5.32 9.45
N LYS A 33 -2.04 -6.30 10.35
CA LYS A 33 -2.91 -6.26 11.53
C LYS A 33 -2.13 -5.66 12.70
N LYS A 34 -2.70 -4.64 13.34
CA LYS A 34 -2.11 -3.98 14.52
C LYS A 34 -3.18 -3.87 15.61
N GLY A 35 -3.11 -4.75 16.60
CA GLY A 35 -4.17 -4.91 17.59
C GLY A 35 -5.50 -5.27 16.91
N ASP A 36 -6.54 -4.50 17.20
CA ASP A 36 -7.89 -4.68 16.61
C ASP A 36 -8.08 -3.95 15.27
N ALA A 37 -7.05 -3.23 14.80
CA ALA A 37 -7.08 -2.46 13.56
C ALA A 37 -6.44 -3.22 12.40
N THR A 38 -7.01 -3.04 11.21
CA THR A 38 -6.38 -3.47 9.95
C THR A 38 -5.84 -2.25 9.23
N LEU A 39 -4.56 -2.27 8.90
CA LEU A 39 -3.87 -1.26 8.12
C LEU A 39 -3.66 -1.79 6.71
N THR A 40 -4.01 -0.98 5.72
CA THR A 40 -3.75 -1.24 4.31
C THR A 40 -2.87 -0.11 3.79
N LEU A 41 -1.61 -0.43 3.48
CA LEU A 41 -0.72 0.50 2.81
C LEU A 41 -0.88 0.34 1.30
N ILE A 42 -0.94 1.47 0.60
CA ILE A 42 -1.26 1.59 -0.81
C ILE A 42 -0.07 2.29 -1.46
N GLU A 43 0.68 1.56 -2.27
CA GLU A 43 1.86 2.03 -2.97
C GLU A 43 1.55 2.07 -4.47
N PRO A 44 1.49 3.24 -5.11
CA PRO A 44 1.28 3.35 -6.54
C PRO A 44 2.59 2.99 -7.27
N SER A 45 2.76 1.70 -7.60
CA SER A 45 4.01 1.13 -8.13
C SER A 45 4.51 1.76 -9.44
N ARG A 46 3.62 2.47 -10.15
CA ARG A 46 3.94 3.11 -11.45
C ARG A 46 3.94 4.63 -11.35
N TYR A 47 3.91 5.20 -10.16
CA TYR A 47 4.04 6.64 -9.99
C TYR A 47 5.53 7.03 -9.99
N PRO A 48 5.91 8.13 -10.69
CA PRO A 48 5.05 9.10 -11.38
C PRO A 48 4.74 8.77 -12.85
N GLU A 49 5.31 7.70 -13.42
CA GLU A 49 5.24 7.37 -14.86
C GLU A 49 3.79 7.18 -15.36
N LYS A 50 2.90 6.73 -14.47
CA LYS A 50 1.49 6.51 -14.71
C LYS A 50 0.70 6.96 -13.48
N LEU A 51 0.18 8.18 -13.52
CA LEU A 51 -1.04 8.47 -12.78
C LEU A 51 -2.19 7.76 -13.51
N SER A 52 -2.79 6.76 -12.89
CA SER A 52 -4.06 6.23 -13.37
C SER A 52 -5.06 7.39 -13.40
N SER A 53 -5.53 7.75 -14.59
CA SER A 53 -6.68 8.65 -14.71
C SER A 53 -7.90 7.85 -14.26
N LEU A 54 -8.40 8.14 -13.05
CA LEU A 54 -9.69 7.65 -12.58
C LEU A 54 -10.82 8.20 -13.46
#